data_AF-A0A292R7X0-F1
#
_entry.id   AF-A0A292R7X0-F1
#
_cell.length_a   1.000
_cell.length_b   1.000
_cell.length_c   1.000
_cell.angle_alpha   90.00
_cell.angle_beta   90.00
_cell.angle_gamma   90.00
#
_symmetry.space_group_name_H-M   'P 1'
#
loop_
_entity.id
_entity.type
_entity.pdbx_description
1 polymer ?
#
loop_
_entity_poly.entity_id
_entity_poly.type
_entity_poly.pdbx_seq_one_letter_code
_entity_poly.pdbx_strand_id
1 'polypeptide(L)'
;MDSENDKNFEPKEASGLPNQEDYHDPNEVTLDDFFDKVTVKKKETPKIFLIPMDNNSGTGEEAPDSIAHKYNWGAFLFNWIWGIKYKKWSLLVILPLIFIPYGFIAAFVMALWAGAKGNQWAWEEVIYKNEEDFHKAQRAWVKWWISLASVLVLVLGIVSGFIISKKTNASVEDIIPSYSLWASKELTIPQEVYDDTRTSDKYSNFLTTGKYIIYWIKPQTDISVKNKEYIEDSFEKYKDVLADKFMLYPDLYEVKDASGNVLTTKEDIKNDSTVQDVTASCELGKDTCITAWLYKTCDKGFCIINANDKKYYKVRGKENVVKSALKLLNKWK
;
A
#
# COMPACT_ATOMS: atom_id res chain seq x y z
N MET A 1 -61.31 -25.73 10.47
CA MET A 1 -61.75 -27.02 11.07
C MET A 1 -60.96 -27.20 12.36
N ASP A 2 -61.11 -26.30 13.35
CA ASP A 2 -62.33 -25.93 14.12
C ASP A 2 -62.58 -27.00 15.21
N SER A 3 -63.01 -26.73 16.44
CA SER A 3 -63.20 -25.50 17.26
C SER A 3 -63.52 -26.02 18.68
N GLU A 4 -62.86 -25.59 19.76
CA GLU A 4 -63.29 -24.50 20.65
C GLU A 4 -64.38 -24.88 21.70
N ASN A 5 -64.27 -24.28 22.90
CA ASN A 5 -65.28 -24.12 23.96
C ASN A 5 -65.77 -25.34 24.80
N ASP A 6 -66.32 -25.18 26.01
CA ASP A 6 -66.19 -24.20 27.14
C ASP A 6 -67.16 -24.66 28.26
N LYS A 7 -67.02 -24.18 29.51
CA LYS A 7 -68.10 -23.69 30.44
C LYS A 7 -67.79 -23.75 31.95
N ASN A 8 -68.30 -22.72 32.64
CA ASN A 8 -68.23 -22.41 34.08
C ASN A 8 -69.44 -22.95 34.90
N PHE A 9 -69.59 -22.42 36.15
CA PHE A 9 -70.82 -22.22 36.96
C PHE A 9 -71.00 -23.20 38.15
N GLU A 10 -71.40 -22.86 39.40
CA GLU A 10 -71.62 -21.62 40.19
C GLU A 10 -71.48 -21.98 41.72
N PRO A 11 -71.35 -21.03 42.67
CA PRO A 11 -71.36 -21.29 44.12
C PRO A 11 -72.57 -20.70 44.87
N LYS A 12 -72.82 -21.19 46.11
CA LYS A 12 -73.65 -20.63 47.22
C LYS A 12 -73.56 -21.57 48.44
N GLU A 13 -73.87 -21.23 49.69
CA GLU A 13 -73.93 -19.98 50.50
C GLU A 13 -74.28 -20.43 51.96
N ALA A 14 -74.47 -19.49 52.90
CA ALA A 14 -75.11 -19.64 54.22
C ALA A 14 -74.28 -20.19 55.41
N SER A 15 -74.59 -19.87 56.69
CA SER A 15 -74.88 -18.56 57.34
C SER A 15 -75.15 -18.76 58.85
N GLY A 16 -74.36 -18.12 59.71
CA GLY A 16 -74.62 -17.89 61.16
C GLY A 16 -74.75 -19.13 62.06
N LEU A 17 -74.67 -19.06 63.39
CA LEU A 17 -74.29 -18.05 64.42
C LEU A 17 -74.36 -18.84 65.78
N PRO A 18 -74.02 -18.30 66.97
CA PRO A 18 -73.13 -18.95 67.94
C PRO A 18 -73.92 -19.51 69.17
N ASN A 19 -73.35 -19.92 70.31
CA ASN A 19 -72.04 -19.64 70.91
C ASN A 19 -71.68 -20.67 72.01
N GLN A 20 -70.39 -21.00 72.22
CA GLN A 20 -69.93 -21.59 73.49
C GLN A 20 -68.43 -21.34 73.77
N GLU A 21 -68.13 -21.07 75.05
CA GLU A 21 -66.85 -20.61 75.61
C GLU A 21 -65.73 -21.68 75.45
N ASP A 22 -64.55 -21.36 74.91
CA ASP A 22 -63.46 -20.51 75.44
C ASP A 22 -62.50 -21.29 76.37
N TYR A 23 -61.43 -21.85 75.78
CA TYR A 23 -60.28 -22.43 76.48
C TYR A 23 -59.00 -22.11 75.68
N HIS A 24 -58.28 -21.08 76.11
CA HIS A 24 -57.19 -20.48 75.36
C HIS A 24 -55.84 -21.14 75.74
N ASP A 25 -55.23 -21.90 74.82
CA ASP A 25 -53.81 -22.27 74.96
C ASP A 25 -52.95 -21.02 74.73
N PRO A 26 -52.03 -20.66 75.64
CA PRO A 26 -51.22 -19.44 75.51
C PRO A 26 -50.13 -19.50 74.43
N ASN A 27 -49.96 -20.60 73.68
CA ASN A 27 -48.97 -20.72 72.61
C ASN A 27 -49.56 -21.00 71.21
N GLU A 28 -50.89 -21.00 71.05
CA GLU A 28 -51.51 -21.18 69.74
C GLU A 28 -51.45 -19.87 68.93
N VAL A 29 -50.51 -19.82 67.97
CA VAL A 29 -50.40 -18.68 67.03
C VAL A 29 -51.58 -18.74 66.07
N THR A 30 -52.52 -17.81 66.21
CA THR A 30 -53.68 -17.74 65.32
C THR A 30 -53.27 -17.35 63.90
N LEU A 31 -54.09 -17.71 62.91
CA LEU A 31 -53.87 -17.29 61.52
C LEU A 31 -53.84 -15.77 61.38
N ASP A 32 -54.60 -15.05 62.19
CA ASP A 32 -54.63 -13.58 62.21
C ASP A 32 -53.29 -12.99 62.70
N ASP A 33 -52.70 -13.57 63.75
CA ASP A 33 -51.37 -13.21 64.27
C ASP A 33 -50.24 -13.45 63.23
N PHE A 34 -50.44 -14.43 62.34
CA PHE A 34 -49.56 -14.67 61.21
C PHE A 34 -49.73 -13.61 60.11
N PHE A 35 -50.97 -13.25 59.75
CA PHE A 35 -51.22 -12.26 58.70
C PHE A 35 -50.86 -10.83 59.11
N ASP A 36 -51.04 -10.43 60.37
CA ASP A 36 -50.61 -9.11 60.88
C ASP A 36 -49.07 -8.96 60.83
N LYS A 37 -48.31 -10.06 60.93
CA LYS A 37 -46.86 -10.05 60.71
C LYS A 37 -46.44 -10.02 59.24
N VAL A 38 -47.31 -10.41 58.30
CA VAL A 38 -46.99 -10.50 56.87
C VAL A 38 -47.39 -9.22 56.15
N THR A 39 -46.61 -8.15 56.36
CA THR A 39 -46.70 -6.95 55.54
C THR A 39 -46.15 -7.22 54.13
N VAL A 40 -47.03 -7.58 53.19
CA VAL A 40 -46.70 -7.72 51.77
C VAL A 40 -46.34 -6.35 51.18
N LYS A 41 -45.07 -5.95 51.33
CA LYS A 41 -44.52 -4.80 50.61
C LYS A 41 -44.56 -5.10 49.12
N LYS A 42 -45.60 -4.58 48.44
CA LYS A 42 -45.71 -4.59 46.98
C LYS A 42 -44.42 -4.04 46.41
N LYS A 43 -43.59 -4.92 45.83
CA LYS A 43 -42.32 -4.55 45.23
C LYS A 43 -42.62 -3.64 44.05
N GLU A 44 -42.44 -2.33 44.25
CA GLU A 44 -42.56 -1.37 43.15
C GLU A 44 -41.61 -1.79 42.04
N THR A 45 -42.16 -2.08 40.87
CA THR A 45 -41.34 -2.30 39.68
C THR A 45 -40.58 -1.00 39.43
N PRO A 46 -39.25 -1.03 39.26
CA PRO A 46 -38.50 0.19 39.01
C PRO A 46 -39.07 0.84 37.75
N LYS A 47 -39.55 2.08 37.88
CA LYS A 47 -40.04 2.85 36.74
C LYS A 47 -38.85 3.13 35.84
N ILE A 48 -38.72 2.32 34.77
CA ILE A 48 -37.71 2.54 33.74
C ILE A 48 -38.16 3.78 32.96
N PHE A 49 -37.58 4.93 33.31
CA PHE A 49 -37.70 6.14 32.51
C PHE A 49 -36.91 5.92 31.22
N LEU A 50 -37.63 5.53 30.16
CA LEU A 50 -37.11 5.61 28.80
C LEU A 50 -36.99 7.10 28.47
N ILE A 51 -35.79 7.64 28.61
CA ILE A 51 -35.47 8.96 28.07
C ILE A 51 -35.48 8.78 26.54
N PRO A 52 -36.40 9.43 25.80
CA PRO A 52 -36.36 9.39 24.34
C PRO A 52 -35.03 9.98 23.88
N MET A 53 -34.42 9.38 22.86
CA MET A 53 -33.13 9.87 22.37
C MET A 53 -33.37 11.10 21.49
N ASP A 54 -32.63 12.18 21.76
CA ASP A 54 -32.72 13.43 20.99
C ASP A 54 -32.06 13.32 19.59
N ASN A 55 -31.87 12.10 19.07
CA ASN A 55 -31.26 11.82 17.78
C ASN A 55 -31.67 10.44 17.23
N ASN A 56 -31.48 10.23 15.92
CA ASN A 56 -31.85 9.02 15.20
C ASN A 56 -30.71 7.99 15.00
N SER A 57 -29.60 8.09 15.74
CA SER A 57 -28.49 7.15 15.57
C SER A 57 -28.85 5.72 15.99
N GLY A 58 -28.29 4.73 15.30
CA GLY A 58 -28.52 3.30 15.52
C GLY A 58 -29.91 2.80 15.10
N THR A 59 -30.73 3.63 14.44
CA THR A 59 -32.05 3.25 13.91
C THR A 59 -31.98 2.71 12.47
N GLY A 60 -30.83 2.84 11.80
CA GLY A 60 -30.68 2.64 10.36
C GLY A 60 -31.06 3.84 9.49
N GLU A 61 -31.55 4.94 10.08
CA GLU A 61 -31.80 6.20 9.37
C GLU A 61 -30.52 6.98 9.04
N GLU A 62 -30.63 7.93 8.12
CA GLU A 62 -29.51 8.76 7.70
C GLU A 62 -29.06 9.74 8.80
N ALA A 63 -27.76 10.01 8.84
CA ALA A 63 -27.18 10.95 9.77
C ALA A 63 -27.53 12.38 9.37
N PRO A 64 -27.67 13.32 10.33
CA PRO A 64 -27.80 14.74 10.02
C PRO A 64 -26.68 15.22 9.09
N ASP A 65 -26.98 16.16 8.19
CA ASP A 65 -26.01 16.74 7.23
C ASP A 65 -24.74 17.26 7.91
N SER A 66 -24.89 17.75 9.14
CA SER A 66 -23.81 18.19 10.04
C SER A 66 -22.74 17.10 10.26
N ILE A 67 -23.08 15.83 10.10
CA ILE A 67 -22.24 14.66 10.35
C ILE A 67 -21.97 13.86 9.08
N ALA A 68 -23.02 13.58 8.28
CA ALA A 68 -22.96 12.67 7.13
C ALA A 68 -21.87 13.04 6.12
N HIS A 69 -21.76 14.34 5.81
CA HIS A 69 -20.84 14.88 4.80
C HIS A 69 -19.39 15.09 5.30
N LYS A 70 -19.11 14.93 6.61
CA LYS A 70 -17.76 15.05 7.16
C LYS A 70 -16.96 13.77 6.89
N TYR A 71 -15.68 13.91 6.53
CA TYR A 71 -14.81 12.77 6.24
C TYR A 71 -14.45 11.97 7.50
N ASN A 72 -14.59 10.64 7.43
CA ASN A 72 -14.25 9.71 8.51
C ASN A 72 -12.83 9.16 8.35
N TRP A 73 -11.88 9.78 9.03
CA TRP A 73 -10.50 9.31 9.09
C TRP A 73 -10.34 7.93 9.75
N GLY A 74 -11.22 7.53 10.67
CA GLY A 74 -11.20 6.19 11.25
C GLY A 74 -11.48 5.10 10.22
N ALA A 75 -12.51 5.29 9.40
CA ALA A 75 -12.88 4.40 8.31
C ALA A 75 -11.77 4.29 7.25
N PHE A 76 -11.19 5.42 6.82
CA PHE A 76 -10.09 5.46 5.85
C PHE A 76 -8.79 4.80 6.36
N LEU A 77 -8.45 4.96 7.65
CA LEU A 77 -7.18 4.48 8.20
C LEU A 77 -7.24 3.01 8.63
N PHE A 78 -8.36 2.57 9.23
CA PHE A 78 -8.53 1.20 9.72
C PHE A 78 -9.34 0.29 8.78
N ASN A 79 -10.01 0.83 7.77
CA ASN A 79 -10.62 0.11 6.66
C ASN A 79 -11.49 -1.07 7.13
N TRP A 80 -11.01 -2.30 6.91
CA TRP A 80 -11.69 -3.54 7.27
C TRP A 80 -11.87 -3.73 8.80
N ILE A 81 -10.93 -3.27 9.64
CA ILE A 81 -11.05 -3.34 11.12
C ILE A 81 -12.20 -2.45 11.59
N TRP A 82 -12.26 -1.25 11.04
CA TRP A 82 -13.36 -0.31 11.30
C TRP A 82 -14.68 -0.88 10.76
N GLY A 83 -14.66 -1.45 9.55
CA GLY A 83 -15.82 -2.10 8.91
C GLY A 83 -16.45 -3.20 9.76
N ILE A 84 -15.66 -4.01 10.47
CA ILE A 84 -16.16 -5.03 11.40
C ILE A 84 -16.98 -4.40 12.54
N LYS A 85 -16.50 -3.30 13.14
CA LYS A 85 -17.23 -2.64 14.24
C LYS A 85 -18.59 -2.08 13.81
N TYR A 86 -18.68 -1.57 12.59
CA TYR A 86 -19.89 -0.94 12.04
C TYR A 86 -20.60 -1.82 11.00
N LYS A 87 -20.39 -3.15 11.05
CA LYS A 87 -20.99 -4.19 10.20
C LYS A 87 -20.93 -3.92 8.68
N LYS A 88 -20.01 -3.08 8.20
CA LYS A 88 -19.79 -2.82 6.77
C LYS A 88 -18.81 -3.85 6.18
N TRP A 89 -19.30 -5.08 6.03
CA TRP A 89 -18.55 -6.26 5.58
C TRP A 89 -17.90 -6.11 4.19
N SER A 90 -18.41 -5.21 3.34
CA SER A 90 -17.81 -4.87 2.04
C SER A 90 -16.34 -4.44 2.14
N LEU A 91 -15.93 -3.83 3.26
CA LEU A 91 -14.55 -3.42 3.48
C LEU A 91 -13.57 -4.60 3.68
N LEU A 92 -14.07 -5.81 3.97
CA LEU A 92 -13.20 -7.00 4.03
C LEU A 92 -12.56 -7.36 2.68
N VAL A 93 -13.16 -6.94 1.55
CA VAL A 93 -12.62 -7.15 0.20
C VAL A 93 -11.26 -6.44 -0.01
N ILE A 94 -10.91 -5.49 0.85
CA ILE A 94 -9.57 -4.86 0.86
C ILE A 94 -8.46 -5.90 1.15
N LEU A 95 -8.74 -6.95 1.93
CA LEU A 95 -7.76 -7.99 2.26
C LEU A 95 -7.26 -8.78 1.03
N PRO A 96 -8.11 -9.42 0.20
CA PRO A 96 -7.65 -10.11 -1.01
C PRO A 96 -7.07 -9.16 -2.07
N LEU A 97 -7.54 -7.91 -2.16
CA LEU A 97 -7.02 -6.92 -3.12
C LEU A 97 -5.52 -6.63 -2.95
N ILE A 98 -4.98 -6.75 -1.73
CA ILE A 98 -3.55 -6.52 -1.47
C ILE A 98 -2.66 -7.57 -2.15
N PHE A 99 -3.18 -8.77 -2.42
CA PHE A 99 -2.43 -9.86 -3.06
C PHE A 99 -2.50 -9.85 -4.60
N ILE A 100 -3.31 -8.97 -5.19
CA ILE A 100 -3.49 -8.86 -6.64
C ILE A 100 -2.52 -7.80 -7.19
N PRO A 101 -1.82 -8.04 -8.33
CA PRO A 101 -1.00 -7.01 -8.97
C PRO A 101 -1.81 -5.73 -9.24
N TYR A 102 -1.29 -4.58 -8.80
CA TYR A 102 -1.97 -3.27 -8.81
C TYR A 102 -3.24 -3.16 -7.95
N GLY A 103 -3.67 -4.20 -7.25
CA GLY A 103 -4.87 -4.20 -6.40
C GLY A 103 -4.81 -3.23 -5.22
N PHE A 104 -3.60 -2.77 -4.84
CA PHE A 104 -3.41 -1.66 -3.89
C PHE A 104 -4.10 -0.36 -4.35
N ILE A 105 -4.24 -0.12 -5.66
CA ILE A 105 -4.93 1.05 -6.21
C ILE A 105 -6.43 0.93 -5.94
N ALA A 106 -7.02 -0.23 -6.23
CA ALA A 106 -8.43 -0.51 -5.95
C ALA A 106 -8.72 -0.45 -4.43
N ALA A 107 -7.83 -1.01 -3.61
CA ALA A 107 -7.91 -0.92 -2.15
C ALA A 107 -7.87 0.54 -1.65
N PHE A 108 -7.02 1.39 -2.24
CA PHE A 108 -6.95 2.81 -1.89
C PHE A 108 -8.21 3.59 -2.30
N VAL A 109 -8.75 3.33 -3.49
CA VAL A 109 -10.04 3.93 -3.92
C VAL A 109 -11.18 3.51 -2.99
N MET A 110 -11.22 2.23 -2.58
CA MET A 110 -12.20 1.75 -1.61
C MET A 110 -12.01 2.39 -0.22
N ALA A 111 -10.77 2.62 0.22
CA ALA A 111 -10.48 3.32 1.46
C ALA A 111 -10.98 4.78 1.42
N LEU A 112 -10.75 5.50 0.31
CA LEU A 112 -11.26 6.87 0.12
C LEU A 112 -12.81 6.91 0.17
N TRP A 113 -13.47 5.95 -0.48
CA TRP A 113 -14.92 5.80 -0.43
C TRP A 113 -15.43 5.48 0.98
N ALA A 114 -14.73 4.62 1.71
CA ALA A 114 -15.01 4.31 3.11
C ALA A 114 -14.84 5.53 4.02
N GLY A 115 -13.84 6.37 3.78
CA GLY A 115 -13.68 7.65 4.48
C GLY A 115 -14.81 8.63 4.18
N ALA A 116 -15.26 8.71 2.92
CA ALA A 116 -16.35 9.59 2.52
C ALA A 116 -17.72 9.20 3.10
N LYS A 117 -18.05 7.89 3.14
CA LYS A 117 -19.32 7.39 3.71
C LYS A 117 -19.26 6.93 5.17
N GLY A 118 -18.07 6.91 5.79
CA GLY A 118 -17.87 6.28 7.10
C GLY A 118 -18.64 6.93 8.24
N ASN A 119 -18.93 8.23 8.20
CA ASN A 119 -19.72 8.87 9.25
C ASN A 119 -21.18 8.41 9.23
N GLN A 120 -21.81 8.51 8.07
CA GLN A 120 -23.13 7.96 7.78
C GLN A 120 -23.24 6.49 8.24
N TRP A 121 -22.33 5.64 7.77
CA TRP A 121 -22.30 4.21 8.11
C TRP A 121 -22.14 3.89 9.60
N ALA A 122 -21.43 4.73 10.35
CA ALA A 122 -21.30 4.54 11.78
C ALA A 122 -22.53 5.03 12.57
N TRP A 123 -23.19 6.07 12.07
CA TRP A 123 -24.40 6.64 12.66
C TRP A 123 -25.61 5.71 12.48
N GLU A 124 -25.80 5.13 11.30
CA GLU A 124 -26.85 4.15 11.01
C GLU A 124 -26.83 2.96 12.00
N GLU A 125 -25.64 2.52 12.39
CA GLU A 125 -25.40 1.21 13.04
C GLU A 125 -25.27 1.28 14.57
N VAL A 126 -24.85 2.42 15.14
CA VAL A 126 -24.55 2.54 16.57
C VAL A 126 -25.37 3.67 17.19
N ILE A 127 -26.03 3.36 18.30
CA ILE A 127 -26.73 4.32 19.14
C ILE A 127 -25.71 5.19 19.89
N TYR A 128 -25.82 6.50 19.71
CA TYR A 128 -25.03 7.55 20.37
C TYR A 128 -25.92 8.46 21.21
N LYS A 129 -25.38 8.99 22.31
CA LYS A 129 -26.14 9.89 23.19
C LYS A 129 -26.42 11.25 22.53
N ASN A 130 -25.44 11.77 21.79
CA ASN A 130 -25.49 13.04 21.06
C ASN A 130 -24.36 13.08 20.00
N GLU A 131 -24.32 14.16 19.20
CA GLU A 131 -23.28 14.35 18.19
C GLU A 131 -21.84 14.37 18.77
N GLU A 132 -21.67 14.87 20.00
CA GLU A 132 -20.37 14.95 20.65
C GLU A 132 -19.78 13.56 20.97
N ASP A 133 -20.64 12.63 21.42
CA ASP A 133 -20.29 11.25 21.73
C ASP A 133 -19.94 10.48 20.45
N PHE A 134 -20.68 10.70 19.36
CA PHE A 134 -20.30 10.23 18.02
C PHE A 134 -18.91 10.73 17.62
N HIS A 135 -18.68 12.06 17.68
CA HIS A 135 -17.39 12.64 17.32
C HIS A 135 -16.26 12.18 18.26
N LYS A 136 -16.55 11.89 19.54
CA LYS A 136 -15.60 11.29 20.50
C LYS A 136 -15.22 9.87 20.08
N ALA A 137 -16.18 9.04 19.65
CA ALA A 137 -15.91 7.69 19.14
C ALA A 137 -15.07 7.71 17.86
N GLN A 138 -15.40 8.56 16.87
CA GLN A 138 -14.61 8.65 15.63
C GLN A 138 -13.19 9.21 15.88
N ARG A 139 -13.01 10.17 16.80
CA ARG A 139 -11.68 10.63 17.22
C ARG A 139 -10.88 9.55 17.95
N ALA A 140 -11.54 8.65 18.70
CA ALA A 140 -10.86 7.53 19.35
C ALA A 140 -10.22 6.58 18.33
N TRP A 141 -10.90 6.27 17.21
CA TRP A 141 -10.33 5.48 16.12
C TRP A 141 -9.04 6.08 15.57
N VAL A 142 -9.02 7.39 15.28
CA VAL A 142 -7.80 8.07 14.79
C VAL A 142 -6.67 8.01 15.83
N LYS A 143 -6.98 8.21 17.12
CA LYS A 143 -5.99 8.09 18.22
C LYS A 143 -5.41 6.68 18.33
N TRP A 144 -6.26 5.65 18.23
CA TRP A 144 -5.81 4.25 18.22
C TRP A 144 -4.90 3.94 17.03
N TRP A 145 -5.21 4.48 15.86
CA TRP A 145 -4.38 4.31 14.66
C TRP A 145 -3.00 4.95 14.83
N ILE A 146 -2.95 6.20 15.29
CA ILE A 146 -1.69 6.92 15.54
C ILE A 146 -0.85 6.20 16.60
N SER A 147 -1.48 5.71 17.67
CA SER A 147 -0.81 4.93 18.72
C SER A 147 -0.17 3.65 18.16
N LEU A 148 -0.94 2.86 17.39
CA LEU A 148 -0.46 1.63 16.78
C LEU A 148 0.66 1.88 15.76
N ALA A 149 0.51 2.91 14.92
CA ALA A 149 1.53 3.32 13.95
C ALA A 149 2.83 3.76 14.64
N SER A 150 2.73 4.53 15.73
CA SER A 150 3.89 4.95 16.54
C SER A 150 4.64 3.75 17.13
N VAL A 151 3.92 2.81 17.75
CA VAL A 151 4.50 1.57 18.28
C VAL A 151 5.18 0.76 17.18
N LEU A 152 4.55 0.60 16.01
CA LEU A 152 5.12 -0.12 14.88
C LEU A 152 6.42 0.53 14.39
N VAL A 153 6.46 1.86 14.24
CA VAL A 153 7.66 2.61 13.85
C VAL A 153 8.78 2.44 14.88
N LEU A 154 8.46 2.51 16.17
CA LEU A 154 9.44 2.29 17.25
C LEU A 154 10.00 0.87 17.23
N VAL A 155 9.16 -0.16 17.07
CA VAL A 155 9.60 -1.56 16.98
C VAL A 155 10.48 -1.78 15.75
N LEU A 156 10.12 -1.24 14.59
CA LEU A 156 10.95 -1.33 13.37
C LEU A 156 12.28 -0.57 13.52
N GLY A 157 12.29 0.57 14.20
CA GLY A 157 13.51 1.31 14.54
C GLY A 157 14.43 0.54 15.49
N ILE A 158 13.87 -0.11 16.50
CA ILE A 158 14.61 -0.96 17.43
C ILE A 158 15.16 -2.20 16.73
N VAL A 159 14.36 -2.90 15.92
CA VAL A 159 14.79 -4.09 15.16
C VAL A 159 15.90 -3.75 14.16
N SER A 160 15.75 -2.66 13.41
CA SER A 160 16.82 -2.19 12.51
C SER A 160 18.09 -1.79 13.28
N GLY A 161 17.96 -1.11 14.43
CA GLY A 161 19.08 -0.83 15.34
C GLY A 161 19.79 -2.10 15.82
N PHE A 162 19.07 -3.16 16.21
CA PHE A 162 19.68 -4.44 16.60
C PHE A 162 20.37 -5.17 15.45
N ILE A 163 19.84 -5.07 14.22
CA ILE A 163 20.49 -5.63 13.03
C ILE A 163 21.80 -4.89 12.73
N ILE A 164 21.80 -3.55 12.85
CA ILE A 164 22.99 -2.71 12.65
C ILE A 164 24.04 -3.00 13.72
N SER A 165 23.66 -3.03 15.00
CA SER A 165 24.58 -3.31 16.11
C SER A 165 25.18 -4.72 16.09
N LYS A 166 24.55 -5.69 15.44
CA LYS A 166 25.14 -7.02 15.20
C LYS A 166 26.12 -7.07 14.02
N LYS A 167 26.20 -6.01 13.19
CA LYS A 167 27.00 -5.98 11.95
C LYS A 167 28.16 -4.98 11.99
N THR A 168 28.79 -4.79 13.15
CA THR A 168 30.06 -4.06 13.27
C THR A 168 31.24 -4.91 12.77
N ASN A 169 31.30 -5.11 11.45
CA ASN A 169 32.49 -5.42 10.62
C ASN A 169 32.09 -5.57 9.13
N ALA A 170 31.18 -4.71 8.65
CA ALA A 170 30.87 -4.58 7.23
C ALA A 170 30.82 -3.09 6.88
N SER A 171 31.34 -2.74 5.69
CA SER A 171 31.42 -1.36 5.19
C SER A 171 30.04 -0.71 5.06
N VAL A 172 30.00 0.60 5.24
CA VAL A 172 28.76 1.40 5.32
C VAL A 172 27.91 1.30 4.03
N GLU A 173 28.48 0.93 2.88
CA GLU A 173 27.76 0.54 1.66
C GLU A 173 26.63 -0.50 1.88
N ASP A 174 26.77 -1.41 2.86
CA ASP A 174 25.86 -2.56 3.01
C ASP A 174 24.52 -2.24 3.70
N ILE A 175 24.37 -1.05 4.29
CA ILE A 175 23.28 -0.74 5.25
C ILE A 175 22.25 0.25 4.68
N ILE A 176 22.40 0.70 3.43
CA ILE A 176 21.26 1.21 2.66
C ILE A 176 20.62 0.01 1.94
N PRO A 177 19.54 -0.61 2.45
CA PRO A 177 18.69 -1.42 1.60
C PRO A 177 18.10 -0.45 0.57
N SER A 178 18.67 -0.43 -0.63
CA SER A 178 18.10 0.32 -1.72
C SER A 178 16.76 -0.32 -2.06
N TYR A 179 15.69 0.21 -1.48
CA TYR A 179 14.32 0.08 -1.97
C TYR A 179 14.14 0.83 -3.30
N SER A 180 15.17 0.82 -4.15
CA SER A 180 14.97 0.83 -5.57
C SER A 180 14.18 -0.44 -5.92
N LEU A 181 12.86 -0.26 -6.00
CA LEU A 181 11.94 -1.04 -6.84
C LEU A 181 12.40 -1.09 -8.32
N TRP A 182 13.46 -0.33 -8.62
CA TRP A 182 14.16 -0.17 -9.88
C TRP A 182 15.64 -0.63 -9.79
N ALA A 183 16.01 -1.46 -8.81
CA ALA A 183 17.30 -2.14 -8.82
C ALA A 183 17.34 -2.98 -10.09
N SER A 184 18.14 -2.57 -11.07
CA SER A 184 18.33 -3.36 -12.27
C SER A 184 18.86 -4.72 -11.84
N LYS A 185 18.23 -5.78 -12.32
CA LYS A 185 18.82 -7.12 -12.24
C LYS A 185 19.98 -7.16 -13.24
N GLU A 186 20.97 -8.02 -13.00
CA GLU A 186 21.84 -8.44 -14.10
C GLU A 186 20.99 -9.13 -15.16
N LEU A 187 21.18 -8.72 -16.40
CA LEU A 187 20.50 -9.25 -17.57
C LEU A 187 21.52 -9.98 -18.44
N THR A 188 21.09 -11.02 -19.13
CA THR A 188 21.94 -11.82 -20.01
C THR A 188 21.90 -11.27 -21.43
N ILE A 189 23.06 -11.20 -22.07
CA ILE A 189 23.20 -10.92 -23.50
C ILE A 189 22.90 -12.22 -24.26
N PRO A 190 21.95 -12.25 -25.22
CA PRO A 190 21.63 -13.46 -25.96
C PRO A 190 22.86 -14.04 -26.69
N GLN A 191 22.95 -15.37 -26.79
CA GLN A 191 24.08 -16.03 -27.43
C GLN A 191 24.21 -15.65 -28.92
N GLU A 192 23.07 -15.50 -29.61
CA GLU A 192 22.96 -15.03 -31.00
C GLU A 192 23.76 -13.73 -31.25
N VAL A 193 23.89 -12.84 -30.27
CA VAL A 193 24.67 -11.61 -30.38
C VAL A 193 26.15 -11.90 -30.65
N TYR A 194 26.69 -12.95 -30.06
CA TYR A 194 28.09 -13.36 -30.25
C TYR A 194 28.26 -14.12 -31.57
N ASP A 195 27.30 -14.99 -31.89
CA ASP A 195 27.37 -15.86 -33.07
C ASP A 195 27.19 -15.08 -34.39
N ASP A 196 26.39 -13.99 -34.37
CA ASP A 196 26.10 -13.15 -35.52
C ASP A 196 27.01 -11.91 -35.66
N THR A 197 27.90 -11.63 -34.71
CA THR A 197 28.84 -10.50 -34.79
C THR A 197 30.09 -10.87 -35.58
N ARG A 198 30.41 -10.06 -36.60
CA ARG A 198 31.64 -10.16 -37.38
C ARG A 198 32.70 -9.19 -36.88
N THR A 199 33.97 -9.47 -37.16
CA THR A 199 35.09 -8.58 -36.84
C THR A 199 35.00 -7.21 -37.52
N SER A 200 34.31 -7.13 -38.66
CA SER A 200 34.01 -5.91 -39.43
C SER A 200 32.92 -5.02 -38.83
N ASP A 201 32.10 -5.51 -37.89
CA ASP A 201 31.00 -4.72 -37.31
C ASP A 201 31.52 -3.61 -36.37
N LYS A 202 30.85 -2.45 -36.35
CA LYS A 202 31.25 -1.21 -35.63
C LYS A 202 31.69 -1.43 -34.17
N TYR A 203 31.07 -2.40 -33.46
CA TYR A 203 31.35 -2.70 -32.05
C TYR A 203 31.84 -4.13 -31.80
N SER A 204 32.41 -4.79 -32.81
CA SER A 204 32.96 -6.14 -32.67
C SER A 204 34.00 -6.26 -31.54
N ASN A 205 34.80 -5.20 -31.37
CA ASN A 205 35.81 -5.05 -30.32
C ASN A 205 35.25 -5.09 -28.88
N PHE A 206 33.96 -4.78 -28.68
CA PHE A 206 33.34 -4.86 -27.36
C PHE A 206 33.28 -6.30 -26.85
N LEU A 207 33.26 -7.29 -27.74
CA LEU A 207 33.24 -8.70 -27.39
C LEU A 207 34.64 -9.25 -27.08
N THR A 208 35.72 -8.56 -27.47
CA THR A 208 37.11 -9.03 -27.37
C THR A 208 37.98 -8.21 -26.43
N THR A 209 37.56 -7.00 -26.02
CA THR A 209 38.40 -6.08 -25.24
C THR A 209 38.72 -6.54 -23.81
N GLY A 210 38.02 -7.53 -23.26
CA GLY A 210 38.19 -8.03 -21.88
C GLY A 210 37.77 -7.06 -20.77
N LYS A 211 37.64 -5.77 -21.05
CA LYS A 211 37.14 -4.70 -20.17
C LYS A 211 35.61 -4.64 -20.15
N TYR A 212 35.07 -4.08 -19.07
CA TYR A 212 33.67 -3.72 -18.97
C TYR A 212 33.40 -2.41 -19.72
N ILE A 213 32.22 -2.27 -20.32
CA ILE A 213 31.92 -1.14 -21.21
C ILE A 213 30.72 -0.38 -20.67
N ILE A 214 30.88 0.93 -20.48
CA ILE A 214 29.79 1.87 -20.18
C ILE A 214 29.37 2.50 -21.51
N TYR A 215 28.21 2.09 -22.03
CA TYR A 215 27.71 2.48 -23.35
C TYR A 215 26.31 3.10 -23.26
N TRP A 216 26.06 4.12 -24.08
CA TRP A 216 24.71 4.57 -24.39
C TRP A 216 24.68 5.18 -25.79
N ILE A 217 23.50 5.14 -26.41
CA ILE A 217 23.25 5.82 -27.67
C ILE A 217 22.13 6.85 -27.52
N LYS A 218 22.36 8.07 -28.00
CA LYS A 218 21.37 9.17 -28.00
C LYS A 218 21.55 10.12 -29.19
N PRO A 219 20.47 10.76 -29.66
CA PRO A 219 20.60 11.87 -30.58
C PRO A 219 21.38 13.01 -29.90
N GLN A 220 22.17 13.74 -30.66
CA GLN A 220 22.96 14.87 -30.18
C GLN A 220 22.05 16.08 -29.95
N THR A 221 21.85 16.39 -28.67
CA THR A 221 21.00 17.49 -28.19
C THR A 221 21.68 18.17 -27.02
N ASP A 222 21.31 19.41 -26.70
CA ASP A 222 21.85 20.13 -25.53
C ASP A 222 21.79 19.30 -24.24
N ILE A 223 20.73 18.50 -24.07
CA ILE A 223 20.53 17.66 -22.89
C ILE A 223 21.41 16.41 -22.94
N SER A 224 21.58 15.75 -24.10
CA SER A 224 22.45 14.57 -24.20
C SER A 224 23.94 14.93 -24.11
N VAL A 225 24.34 16.10 -24.63
CA VAL A 225 25.69 16.66 -24.45
C VAL A 225 25.96 16.94 -22.97
N LYS A 226 25.11 17.72 -22.28
CA LYS A 226 25.21 17.97 -20.82
C LYS A 226 25.11 16.72 -19.95
N ASN A 227 24.56 15.63 -20.48
CA ASN A 227 24.53 14.34 -19.80
C ASN A 227 25.83 13.56 -20.02
N LYS A 228 26.43 13.64 -21.22
CA LYS A 228 27.74 13.08 -21.54
C LYS A 228 28.83 13.74 -20.71
N GLU A 229 28.94 15.07 -20.75
CA GLU A 229 29.92 15.86 -19.99
C GLU A 229 29.91 15.51 -18.49
N TYR A 230 28.71 15.45 -17.89
CA TYR A 230 28.54 15.07 -16.48
C TYR A 230 29.04 13.64 -16.17
N ILE A 231 28.84 12.69 -17.08
CA ILE A 231 29.30 11.30 -16.89
C ILE A 231 30.82 11.22 -17.10
N GLU A 232 31.38 11.97 -18.05
CA GLU A 232 32.81 12.05 -18.31
C GLU A 232 33.57 12.68 -17.13
N ASP A 233 33.12 13.82 -16.60
CA ASP A 233 33.65 14.44 -15.38
C ASP A 233 33.54 13.49 -14.17
N SER A 234 32.37 12.86 -13.99
CA SER A 234 32.17 11.86 -12.94
C SER A 234 33.09 10.65 -13.11
N PHE A 235 33.40 10.21 -14.33
CA PHE A 235 34.27 9.06 -14.59
C PHE A 235 35.74 9.43 -14.34
N GLU A 236 36.18 10.61 -14.78
CA GLU A 236 37.54 11.13 -14.58
C GLU A 236 37.85 11.26 -13.07
N LYS A 237 36.89 11.69 -12.26
CA LYS A 237 37.01 11.72 -10.80
C LYS A 237 37.33 10.37 -10.15
N TYR A 238 36.98 9.26 -10.79
CA TYR A 238 37.25 7.89 -10.32
C TYR A 238 38.16 7.10 -11.27
N LYS A 239 38.92 7.79 -12.13
CA LYS A 239 39.78 7.21 -13.18
C LYS A 239 40.74 6.15 -12.63
N ASP A 240 41.40 6.42 -11.50
CA ASP A 240 42.38 5.51 -10.88
C ASP A 240 41.79 4.15 -10.49
N VAL A 241 40.48 4.11 -10.22
CA VAL A 241 39.74 2.89 -9.82
C VAL A 241 39.07 2.23 -11.02
N LEU A 242 38.59 3.01 -11.99
CA LEU A 242 37.76 2.51 -13.09
C LEU A 242 38.53 2.27 -14.40
N ALA A 243 39.54 3.06 -14.76
CA ALA A 243 40.12 3.06 -16.12
C ALA A 243 40.86 1.77 -16.50
N ASP A 244 41.35 1.00 -15.52
CA ASP A 244 41.90 -0.34 -15.78
C ASP A 244 40.81 -1.30 -16.28
N LYS A 245 39.65 -1.34 -15.62
CA LYS A 245 38.58 -2.32 -15.88
C LYS A 245 37.44 -1.84 -16.77
N PHE A 246 37.20 -0.53 -16.86
CA PHE A 246 36.07 0.05 -17.59
C PHE A 246 36.53 0.92 -18.76
N MET A 247 35.74 0.88 -19.84
CA MET A 247 35.80 1.79 -20.97
C MET A 247 34.50 2.61 -21.04
N LEU A 248 34.62 3.92 -21.24
CA LEU A 248 33.50 4.81 -21.44
C LEU A 248 33.29 5.04 -22.94
N TYR A 249 32.10 4.75 -23.46
CA TYR A 249 31.77 4.86 -24.88
C TYR A 249 30.42 5.56 -25.12
N PRO A 250 30.40 6.90 -25.22
CA PRO A 250 29.21 7.66 -25.60
C PRO A 250 29.00 7.67 -27.13
N ASP A 251 27.92 7.07 -27.63
CA ASP A 251 27.52 7.20 -29.05
C ASP A 251 26.45 8.30 -29.18
N LEU A 252 26.88 9.51 -29.55
CA LEU A 252 25.98 10.62 -29.89
C LEU A 252 25.92 10.77 -31.40
N TYR A 253 24.71 10.75 -31.97
CA TYR A 253 24.49 10.85 -33.42
C TYR A 253 23.70 12.12 -33.78
N GLU A 254 24.04 12.75 -34.90
CA GLU A 254 23.26 13.87 -35.44
C GLU A 254 21.91 13.37 -35.99
N VAL A 255 20.82 14.10 -35.69
CA VAL A 255 19.53 13.96 -36.38
C VAL A 255 19.39 15.13 -37.33
N LYS A 256 18.94 14.87 -38.56
CA LYS A 256 18.70 15.90 -39.58
C LYS A 256 17.24 15.86 -40.02
N ASP A 257 16.66 17.04 -40.23
CA ASP A 257 15.33 17.18 -40.81
C ASP A 257 15.33 16.82 -42.32
N ALA A 258 14.16 16.79 -42.93
CA ALA A 258 14.01 16.55 -44.37
C ALA A 258 14.69 17.60 -45.28
N SER A 259 15.14 18.73 -44.73
CA SER A 259 15.89 19.79 -45.42
C SER A 259 17.41 19.69 -45.21
N GLY A 260 17.88 18.75 -44.38
CA GLY A 260 19.28 18.55 -44.03
C GLY A 260 19.80 19.35 -42.83
N ASN A 261 18.95 20.13 -42.15
CA ASN A 261 19.33 20.90 -40.96
C ASN A 261 19.46 19.97 -39.74
N VAL A 262 20.47 20.21 -38.90
CA VAL A 262 20.67 19.42 -37.67
C VAL A 262 19.66 19.84 -36.59
N LEU A 263 18.89 18.88 -36.09
CA LEU A 263 17.95 19.08 -34.98
C LEU A 263 18.67 18.95 -33.63
N THR A 264 18.70 20.02 -32.84
CA THR A 264 19.50 20.10 -31.59
C THR A 264 18.66 20.06 -30.31
N THR A 265 17.34 20.23 -30.38
CA THR A 265 16.44 20.09 -29.22
C THR A 265 15.68 18.77 -29.25
N LYS A 266 15.16 18.33 -28.10
CA LYS A 266 14.34 17.09 -28.05
C LYS A 266 12.94 17.31 -28.59
N GLU A 267 12.46 18.54 -28.46
CA GLU A 267 11.15 19.00 -28.87
C GLU A 267 11.06 18.97 -30.40
N ASP A 268 12.08 19.47 -31.10
CA ASP A 268 12.14 19.43 -32.58
C ASP A 268 12.19 17.99 -33.09
N ILE A 269 13.09 17.16 -32.53
CA ILE A 269 13.22 15.73 -32.87
C ILE A 269 11.92 14.95 -32.65
N LYS A 270 11.10 15.34 -31.65
CA LYS A 270 9.83 14.67 -31.35
C LYS A 270 8.69 15.15 -32.25
N ASN A 271 8.77 16.39 -32.75
CA ASN A 271 7.71 17.00 -33.57
C ASN A 271 7.90 16.74 -35.07
N ASP A 272 9.12 16.41 -35.52
CA ASP A 272 9.42 16.04 -36.89
C ASP A 272 9.00 14.58 -37.18
N SER A 273 7.95 14.41 -37.98
CA SER A 273 7.41 13.11 -38.40
C SER A 273 8.29 12.33 -39.37
N THR A 274 9.40 12.92 -39.85
CA THR A 274 10.37 12.26 -40.75
C THR A 274 11.50 11.56 -39.99
N VAL A 275 11.65 11.83 -38.69
CA VAL A 275 12.66 11.17 -37.84
C VAL A 275 12.22 9.74 -37.51
N GLN A 276 12.85 8.77 -38.16
CA GLN A 276 12.69 7.35 -37.84
C GLN A 276 13.59 6.94 -36.65
N ASP A 277 13.13 5.94 -35.88
CA ASP A 277 13.97 5.29 -34.85
C ASP A 277 15.26 4.76 -35.49
N VAL A 278 16.41 5.02 -34.86
CA VAL A 278 17.70 4.62 -35.43
C VAL A 278 17.89 3.11 -35.33
N THR A 279 17.65 2.42 -36.43
CA THR A 279 18.01 1.02 -36.64
C THR A 279 19.42 0.94 -37.21
N ALA A 280 20.34 0.32 -36.46
CA ALA A 280 21.58 -0.18 -37.03
C ALA A 280 21.45 -1.69 -37.24
N SER A 281 21.76 -2.14 -38.46
CA SER A 281 21.93 -3.56 -38.78
C SER A 281 23.41 -3.83 -39.04
N CYS A 282 23.86 -5.07 -38.82
CA CYS A 282 25.24 -5.46 -39.12
C CYS A 282 25.43 -5.79 -40.61
N GLU A 283 26.68 -6.05 -41.02
CA GLU A 283 27.05 -6.35 -42.41
C GLU A 283 26.23 -7.52 -43.00
N LEU A 284 25.84 -8.48 -42.16
CA LEU A 284 24.98 -9.61 -42.52
C LEU A 284 23.50 -9.27 -42.75
N GLY A 285 23.08 -8.01 -42.59
CA GLY A 285 21.67 -7.62 -42.61
C GLY A 285 20.84 -8.21 -41.45
N LYS A 286 21.51 -8.68 -40.39
CA LYS A 286 20.90 -9.24 -39.19
C LYS A 286 20.77 -8.20 -38.08
N ASP A 287 19.63 -8.22 -37.39
CA ASP A 287 19.32 -7.33 -36.27
C ASP A 287 19.69 -7.93 -34.88
N THR A 288 20.42 -9.05 -34.87
CA THR A 288 20.79 -9.84 -33.68
C THR A 288 22.20 -9.58 -33.17
N CYS A 289 23.12 -9.13 -34.03
CA CYS A 289 24.51 -8.84 -33.73
C CYS A 289 24.73 -7.74 -32.67
N ILE A 290 25.97 -7.52 -32.23
CA ILE A 290 26.31 -6.55 -31.17
C ILE A 290 25.85 -5.11 -31.49
N THR A 291 26.02 -4.64 -32.73
CA THR A 291 25.64 -3.27 -33.12
C THR A 291 24.13 -3.06 -33.04
N ALA A 292 23.36 -3.95 -33.64
CA ALA A 292 21.90 -3.91 -33.62
C ALA A 292 21.34 -4.11 -32.20
N TRP A 293 21.92 -5.05 -31.44
CA TRP A 293 21.57 -5.29 -30.05
C TRP A 293 21.83 -4.07 -29.16
N LEU A 294 22.96 -3.38 -29.31
CA LEU A 294 23.28 -2.16 -28.57
C LEU A 294 22.27 -1.05 -28.87
N TYR A 295 21.94 -0.83 -30.14
CA TYR A 295 20.98 0.19 -30.56
C TYR A 295 19.58 -0.11 -29.99
N LYS A 296 19.12 -1.36 -30.09
CA LYS A 296 17.82 -1.82 -29.57
C LYS A 296 17.74 -1.88 -28.03
N THR A 297 18.87 -2.06 -27.34
CA THR A 297 18.90 -2.34 -25.89
C THR A 297 19.29 -1.13 -25.07
N CYS A 298 20.15 -0.26 -25.60
CA CYS A 298 20.81 0.85 -24.90
C CYS A 298 20.39 2.23 -25.42
N ASP A 299 19.37 2.30 -26.30
CA ASP A 299 18.61 3.51 -26.61
C ASP A 299 17.88 4.08 -25.39
N LYS A 300 17.35 3.22 -24.52
CA LYS A 300 16.43 3.57 -23.42
C LYS A 300 17.12 3.54 -22.05
N GLY A 301 18.30 4.16 -21.97
CA GLY A 301 19.02 4.38 -20.72
C GLY A 301 20.53 4.44 -20.94
N PHE A 302 21.27 3.99 -19.94
CA PHE A 302 22.71 3.70 -20.03
C PHE A 302 22.92 2.20 -19.81
N CYS A 303 23.91 1.60 -20.45
CA CYS A 303 24.27 0.20 -20.30
C CYS A 303 25.66 0.07 -19.70
N ILE A 304 25.83 -0.86 -18.76
CA ILE A 304 27.13 -1.32 -18.29
C ILE A 304 27.24 -2.80 -18.66
N ILE A 305 28.24 -3.16 -19.44
CA ILE A 305 28.34 -4.44 -20.16
C ILE A 305 29.57 -5.19 -19.69
N ASN A 306 29.41 -6.47 -19.41
CA ASN A 306 30.48 -7.45 -19.20
C ASN A 306 30.32 -8.52 -20.29
N ALA A 307 31.07 -8.33 -21.38
CA ALA A 307 30.98 -9.22 -22.54
C ALA A 307 31.53 -10.62 -22.25
N ASN A 308 32.51 -10.75 -21.33
CA ASN A 308 33.12 -12.04 -20.96
C ASN A 308 32.08 -12.97 -20.33
N ASP A 309 31.31 -12.47 -19.36
CA ASP A 309 30.24 -13.23 -18.68
C ASP A 309 28.91 -13.23 -19.43
N LYS A 310 28.82 -12.56 -20.59
CA LYS A 310 27.58 -12.34 -21.35
C LYS A 310 26.50 -11.66 -20.51
N LYS A 311 26.91 -10.70 -19.66
CA LYS A 311 26.04 -9.95 -18.74
C LYS A 311 26.01 -8.47 -19.07
N TYR A 312 24.88 -7.83 -18.77
CA TYR A 312 24.78 -6.39 -18.81
C TYR A 312 23.81 -5.86 -17.75
N TYR A 313 23.87 -4.55 -17.54
CA TYR A 313 23.15 -3.83 -16.51
C TYR A 313 22.60 -2.52 -17.08
N LYS A 314 21.28 -2.33 -17.07
CA LYS A 314 20.67 -1.06 -17.50
C LYS A 314 20.63 -0.07 -16.34
N VAL A 315 21.24 1.10 -16.49
CA VAL A 315 21.22 2.20 -15.52
C VAL A 315 20.26 3.28 -16.00
N ARG A 316 19.47 3.83 -15.07
CA ARG A 316 18.62 5.01 -15.27
C ARG A 316 19.20 6.21 -14.52
N GLY A 317 19.14 7.38 -15.14
CA GLY A 317 19.76 8.60 -14.60
C GLY A 317 21.27 8.63 -14.83
N LYS A 318 21.82 9.81 -15.13
CA LYS A 318 23.26 10.00 -15.40
C LYS A 318 24.09 9.92 -14.11
N GLU A 319 23.50 10.40 -13.03
CA GLU A 319 24.01 10.43 -11.65
C GLU A 319 24.22 9.05 -11.02
N ASN A 320 23.75 7.99 -11.69
CA ASN A 320 23.89 6.61 -11.24
C ASN A 320 24.89 5.81 -12.08
N VAL A 321 25.33 6.28 -13.25
CA VAL A 321 26.19 5.51 -14.18
C VAL A 321 27.51 5.11 -13.52
N VAL A 322 28.27 6.07 -13.02
CA VAL A 322 29.57 5.83 -12.37
C VAL A 322 29.40 5.11 -11.04
N LYS A 323 28.34 5.40 -10.27
CA LYS A 323 28.02 4.69 -9.02
C LYS A 323 27.73 3.21 -9.26
N SER A 324 26.97 2.89 -10.30
CA SER A 324 26.71 1.52 -10.73
C SER A 324 27.99 0.84 -11.22
N ALA A 325 28.86 1.52 -11.97
CA ALA A 325 30.15 0.97 -12.38
C ALA A 325 31.04 0.59 -11.18
N LEU A 326 31.17 1.48 -10.18
CA LEU A 326 31.89 1.21 -8.93
C LEU A 326 31.30 0.01 -8.15
N LYS A 327 29.96 -0.10 -8.09
CA LYS A 327 29.29 -1.24 -7.46
C LYS A 327 29.54 -2.55 -8.22
N LEU A 328 29.51 -2.52 -9.55
CA LEU A 328 29.75 -3.69 -10.39
C LEU A 328 31.22 -4.10 -10.41
N LEU A 329 32.17 -3.17 -10.27
CA LEU A 329 33.60 -3.46 -10.13
C LEU A 329 33.88 -4.42 -8.96
N ASN A 330 33.15 -4.29 -7.85
CA ASN A 330 33.30 -5.19 -6.70
C ASN A 330 32.54 -6.52 -6.86
N LYS A 331 31.62 -6.62 -7.83
CA LYS A 331 30.74 -7.77 -8.03
C LYS A 331 31.19 -8.69 -9.17
N TRP A 332 31.81 -8.14 -10.21
CA TRP A 332 32.39 -8.86 -11.35
C TRP A 332 33.90 -9.12 -11.19
N LYS A 333 34.41 -8.99 -9.95
CA LYS A 333 35.83 -9.11 -9.60
C LYS A 333 36.35 -10.54 -9.70
#